data_AF-A0A5C7S603-F1
#
_entry.id   AF-A0A5C7S603-F1
#
_cell.length_a   1.000
_cell.length_b   1.000
_cell.length_c   1.000
_cell.angle_alpha   90.00
_cell.angle_beta   90.00
_cell.angle_gamma   90.00
#
_symmetry.space_group_name_H-M   'P 1'
#
loop_
_entity.id
_entity.type
_entity.pdbx_description
1 polymer ?
#
loop_
_entity_poly.entity_id
_entity_poly.type
_entity_poly.pdbx_seq_one_letter_code
_entity_poly.pdbx_strand_id
1 'polypeptide(L)'
;MGKRFIPYDLIRTAAYGRWDYIHRALGINLQTTSHRKHTPCPACGGKDRFRVQADYADLGRWFCGGGGDPQAGDGFTLLGHVHGWDTQQQFNAVAELLGIATLNRDDAAQLRAKARQQQAAHVAQAKAKTNRIRKDAAIIDALRDFDNALESRQRLQHTLRPRFVEPQPNEIAAAQELVRCLVASYAQGGATHV
;
A
#
# COMPACT_ATOMS: atom_id res chain seq x y z
N MET A 1 -7.78 -31.80 25.02
CA MET A 1 -7.14 -31.64 23.70
C MET A 1 -6.59 -30.22 23.61
N GLY A 2 -5.28 -30.04 23.60
CA GLY A 2 -4.66 -28.71 23.52
C GLY A 2 -4.93 -28.07 22.16
N LYS A 3 -5.47 -26.85 22.12
CA LYS A 3 -5.63 -26.09 20.88
C LYS A 3 -4.25 -25.93 20.23
N ARG A 4 -4.08 -26.49 19.03
CA ARG A 4 -2.85 -26.35 18.25
C ARG A 4 -2.66 -24.86 17.94
N PHE A 5 -1.54 -24.27 18.36
CA PHE A 5 -1.24 -22.87 18.05
C PHE A 5 -1.04 -22.70 16.54
N ILE A 6 -1.84 -21.82 15.92
CA ILE A 6 -1.73 -21.49 14.50
C ILE A 6 -1.21 -20.05 14.39
N PRO A 7 -0.03 -19.83 13.81
CA PRO A 7 0.52 -18.48 13.65
C PRO A 7 -0.32 -17.67 12.66
N TYR A 8 -0.59 -16.41 12.97
CA TYR A 8 -1.44 -15.53 12.17
C TYR A 8 -0.97 -15.38 10.72
N ASP A 9 0.34 -15.34 10.46
CA ASP A 9 0.86 -15.18 9.10
C ASP A 9 0.51 -16.37 8.18
N LEU A 10 0.38 -17.57 8.75
CA LEU A 10 -0.11 -18.73 8.02
C LEU A 10 -1.57 -18.55 7.59
N ILE A 11 -2.40 -18.01 8.49
CA ILE A 11 -3.82 -17.77 8.23
C ILE A 11 -3.98 -16.65 7.20
N ARG A 12 -3.18 -15.57 7.30
CA ARG A 12 -3.13 -14.50 6.30
C ARG A 12 -2.82 -15.04 4.90
N THR A 13 -1.84 -15.92 4.80
CA THR A 13 -1.43 -16.56 3.54
C THR A 13 -2.53 -17.46 2.99
N ALA A 14 -3.16 -18.25 3.86
CA ALA A 14 -4.25 -19.13 3.46
C ALA A 14 -5.47 -18.35 2.96
N ALA A 15 -5.70 -17.17 3.53
CA ALA A 15 -6.81 -16.28 3.18
C ALA A 15 -6.54 -15.43 1.93
N TYR A 16 -5.27 -15.26 1.55
CA TYR A 16 -4.89 -14.47 0.38
C TYR A 16 -5.59 -14.97 -0.89
N GLY A 17 -6.21 -14.05 -1.64
CA GLY A 17 -6.94 -14.40 -2.86
C GLY A 17 -8.32 -15.02 -2.64
N ARG A 18 -8.78 -15.17 -1.39
CA ARG A 18 -10.02 -15.90 -1.04
C ARG A 18 -11.04 -15.06 -0.28
N TRP A 19 -10.86 -13.74 -0.24
CA TRP A 19 -11.66 -12.87 0.61
C TRP A 19 -13.13 -12.79 0.25
N ASP A 20 -13.50 -12.88 -1.03
CA ASP A 20 -14.93 -12.95 -1.42
C ASP A 20 -15.59 -14.21 -0.83
N TYR A 21 -14.93 -15.36 -0.93
CA TYR A 21 -15.41 -16.60 -0.35
C TYR A 21 -15.50 -16.54 1.18
N ILE A 22 -14.44 -16.05 1.83
CA ILE A 22 -14.35 -15.98 3.30
C ILE A 22 -15.44 -15.07 3.86
N HIS A 23 -15.60 -13.87 3.32
CA HIS A 23 -16.61 -12.92 3.77
C HIS A 23 -18.03 -13.48 3.61
N ARG A 24 -18.35 -14.06 2.45
CA ARG A 24 -19.68 -14.68 2.24
C ARG A 24 -19.95 -15.83 3.20
N ALA A 25 -18.98 -16.73 3.38
CA ALA A 25 -19.12 -17.87 4.28
C ALA A 25 -19.29 -17.46 5.75
N LEU A 26 -18.71 -16.32 6.15
CA LEU A 26 -18.85 -15.73 7.48
C LEU A 26 -20.05 -14.76 7.60
N GLY A 27 -20.93 -14.70 6.60
CA GLY A 27 -22.19 -13.96 6.65
C GLY A 27 -22.11 -12.51 6.14
N ILE A 28 -20.98 -12.07 5.59
CA ILE A 28 -20.82 -10.76 4.96
C ILE A 28 -21.11 -10.88 3.46
N ASN A 29 -22.37 -10.65 3.10
CA ASN A 29 -22.82 -10.65 1.72
C ASN A 29 -22.73 -9.23 1.13
N LEU A 30 -21.59 -8.93 0.51
CA LEU A 30 -21.40 -7.66 -0.20
C LEU A 30 -22.24 -7.63 -1.48
N GLN A 31 -22.91 -6.50 -1.74
CA GLN A 31 -23.69 -6.31 -2.97
C GLN A 31 -22.80 -6.31 -4.22
N THR A 32 -21.54 -5.92 -4.08
CA THR A 32 -20.56 -5.93 -5.16
C THR A 32 -19.15 -6.07 -4.62
N THR A 33 -18.31 -6.78 -5.37
CA THR A 33 -16.87 -6.85 -5.17
C THR A 33 -16.11 -5.95 -6.15
N SER A 34 -16.82 -5.10 -6.89
CA SER A 34 -16.21 -4.09 -7.76
C SER A 34 -15.76 -2.88 -6.94
N HIS A 35 -14.46 -2.56 -7.00
CA HIS A 35 -13.89 -1.40 -6.30
C HIS A 35 -14.42 -0.03 -6.79
N ARG A 36 -15.10 -0.01 -7.94
CA ARG A 36 -15.65 1.22 -8.54
C ARG A 36 -17.05 1.55 -8.03
N LYS A 37 -17.69 0.63 -7.31
CA LYS A 37 -19.07 0.78 -6.87
C LYS A 37 -19.12 1.00 -5.37
N HIS A 38 -19.94 1.99 -5.01
CA HIS A 38 -20.24 2.33 -3.64
C HIS A 38 -21.55 1.66 -3.22
N THR A 39 -21.60 1.16 -1.99
CA THR A 39 -22.76 0.45 -1.43
C THR A 39 -23.04 0.88 0.00
N PRO A 40 -24.20 0.53 0.57
CA PRO A 40 -24.42 0.57 2.01
C PRO A 40 -23.32 -0.19 2.74
N CYS A 41 -22.91 0.32 3.91
CA CYS A 41 -21.97 -0.41 4.75
C CYS A 41 -22.66 -1.60 5.44
N PRO A 42 -22.08 -2.80 5.41
CA PRO A 42 -22.63 -3.96 6.11
C PRO A 42 -22.64 -3.80 7.64
N ALA A 43 -21.81 -2.93 8.22
CA ALA A 43 -21.76 -2.68 9.66
C ALA A 43 -22.63 -1.48 10.09
N CYS A 44 -22.44 -0.32 9.46
CA CYS A 44 -23.08 0.94 9.90
C CYS A 44 -24.19 1.43 8.96
N GLY A 45 -24.56 0.67 7.94
CA GLY A 45 -25.62 1.01 6.98
C GLY A 45 -25.28 2.19 6.07
N GLY A 46 -26.29 3.02 5.77
CA GLY A 46 -26.19 4.14 4.81
C GLY A 46 -26.56 3.74 3.38
N LYS A 47 -26.21 4.61 2.41
CA LYS A 47 -26.57 4.42 0.99
C LYS A 47 -25.39 3.99 0.11
N ASP A 48 -24.23 4.60 0.30
CA ASP A 48 -23.09 4.54 -0.64
C ASP A 48 -21.72 4.79 0.04
N ARG A 49 -21.61 4.56 1.34
CA ARG A 49 -20.39 4.88 2.11
C ARG A 49 -19.33 3.79 2.10
N PHE A 50 -19.68 2.57 1.70
CA PHE A 50 -18.78 1.43 1.67
C PHE A 50 -18.30 1.15 0.26
N ARG A 51 -17.01 0.82 0.11
CA ARG A 51 -16.46 0.24 -1.11
C ARG A 51 -15.34 -0.74 -0.78
N VAL A 52 -15.19 -1.75 -1.62
CA VAL A 52 -13.98 -2.57 -1.62
C VAL A 52 -12.85 -1.87 -2.37
N GLN A 53 -11.59 -2.19 -2.09
CA GLN A 53 -10.43 -1.63 -2.78
C GLN A 53 -10.04 -2.51 -3.99
N ALA A 54 -9.16 -1.99 -4.85
CA ALA A 54 -8.76 -2.68 -6.09
C ALA A 54 -8.17 -4.08 -5.86
N ASP A 55 -7.56 -4.31 -4.71
CA ASP A 55 -6.93 -5.56 -4.27
C ASP A 55 -7.75 -6.30 -3.20
N TYR A 56 -9.07 -6.13 -3.22
CA TYR A 56 -9.97 -6.84 -2.31
C TYR A 56 -9.91 -8.35 -2.46
N ALA A 57 -9.77 -8.88 -3.68
CA ALA A 57 -9.65 -10.32 -3.87
C ALA A 57 -8.45 -10.89 -3.09
N ASP A 58 -7.33 -10.17 -3.14
CA ASP A 58 -6.04 -10.59 -2.57
C ASP A 58 -5.95 -10.32 -1.07
N LEU A 59 -6.23 -9.09 -0.63
CA LEU A 59 -6.01 -8.63 0.74
C LEU A 59 -7.31 -8.34 1.51
N GLY A 60 -8.46 -8.38 0.84
CA GLY A 60 -9.75 -8.08 1.47
C GLY A 60 -9.92 -6.61 1.81
N ARG A 61 -9.11 -5.72 1.20
CA ARG A 61 -9.11 -4.30 1.57
C ARG A 61 -10.42 -3.61 1.26
N TRP A 62 -10.85 -2.75 2.18
CA TRP A 62 -12.13 -2.05 2.13
C TRP A 62 -12.01 -0.65 2.74
N PHE A 63 -13.03 0.17 2.47
CA PHE A 63 -13.17 1.50 3.05
C PHE A 63 -14.65 1.79 3.34
N CYS A 64 -14.92 2.38 4.49
CA CYS A 64 -16.19 2.96 4.87
C CYS A 64 -15.99 4.43 5.23
N GLY A 65 -16.73 5.34 4.58
CA GLY A 65 -16.64 6.77 4.86
C GLY A 65 -17.14 7.19 6.24
N GLY A 66 -17.94 6.35 6.91
CA GLY A 66 -18.53 6.63 8.22
C GLY A 66 -19.44 7.88 8.24
N GLY A 67 -20.25 8.03 9.28
CA GLY A 67 -20.99 9.27 9.53
C GLY A 67 -20.14 10.34 10.22
N GLY A 68 -18.86 10.47 9.85
CA GLY A 68 -17.90 11.39 10.49
C GLY A 68 -16.54 10.76 10.85
N ASP A 69 -16.45 9.44 11.01
CA ASP A 69 -15.19 8.73 11.31
C ASP A 69 -14.93 7.61 10.28
N PRO A 70 -14.04 7.85 9.29
CA PRO A 70 -13.74 6.88 8.25
C PRO A 70 -13.01 5.65 8.78
N GLN A 71 -13.47 4.47 8.38
CA GLN A 71 -12.85 3.19 8.73
C GLN A 71 -12.33 2.48 7.49
N ALA A 72 -11.18 1.83 7.60
CA ALA A 72 -10.59 1.05 6.52
C ALA A 72 -9.68 -0.05 7.10
N GLY A 73 -9.42 -1.08 6.31
CA GLY A 73 -8.43 -2.08 6.64
C GLY A 73 -8.44 -3.25 5.67
N ASP A 74 -8.08 -4.44 6.16
CA ASP A 74 -8.00 -5.69 5.40
C ASP A 74 -9.25 -6.56 5.62
N GLY A 75 -9.24 -7.77 5.06
CA GLY A 75 -10.38 -8.68 5.22
C GLY A 75 -10.63 -9.14 6.67
N PHE A 76 -9.60 -9.21 7.52
CA PHE A 76 -9.80 -9.54 8.94
C PHE A 76 -10.46 -8.38 9.66
N THR A 77 -10.01 -7.14 9.42
CA THR A 77 -10.64 -5.98 10.05
C THR A 77 -12.05 -5.73 9.54
N LEU A 78 -12.43 -6.21 8.35
CA LEU A 78 -13.83 -6.17 7.90
C LEU A 78 -14.72 -7.05 8.77
N LEU A 79 -14.25 -8.25 9.14
CA LEU A 79 -14.97 -9.12 10.07
C LEU A 79 -15.14 -8.44 11.44
N GLY A 80 -14.10 -7.77 11.93
CA GLY A 80 -14.18 -6.95 13.14
C GLY A 80 -15.19 -5.81 13.02
N HIS A 81 -15.19 -5.11 11.89
CA HIS A 81 -16.09 -3.99 11.64
C HIS A 81 -17.56 -4.43 11.60
N VAL A 82 -17.88 -5.56 10.97
CA VAL A 82 -19.26 -6.05 10.80
C VAL A 82 -19.77 -6.80 12.02
N HIS A 83 -18.95 -7.67 12.62
CA HIS A 83 -19.38 -8.55 13.72
C HIS A 83 -18.98 -8.05 15.11
N GLY A 84 -18.16 -7.00 15.21
CA GLY A 84 -17.59 -6.56 16.49
C GLY A 84 -16.52 -7.52 17.04
N TRP A 85 -15.96 -8.38 16.19
CA TRP A 85 -14.98 -9.38 16.61
C TRP A 85 -13.62 -8.79 16.93
N ASP A 86 -12.99 -9.29 17.99
CA ASP A 86 -11.58 -9.04 18.27
C ASP A 86 -10.65 -9.77 17.28
N THR A 87 -9.36 -9.44 17.30
CA THR A 87 -8.37 -10.05 16.40
C THR A 87 -8.34 -11.58 16.54
N GLN A 88 -8.39 -12.12 17.75
CA GLN A 88 -8.31 -13.56 17.95
C GLN A 88 -9.54 -14.28 17.38
N GLN A 89 -10.74 -13.72 17.54
CA GLN A 89 -11.98 -14.21 16.97
C GLN A 89 -11.94 -14.21 15.44
N GLN A 90 -11.48 -13.11 14.83
CA GLN A 90 -11.31 -13.00 13.37
C GLN A 90 -10.41 -14.11 12.83
N PHE A 91 -9.22 -14.28 13.43
CA PHE A 91 -8.25 -15.28 12.98
C PHE A 91 -8.73 -16.71 13.21
N ASN A 92 -9.40 -17.00 14.32
CA ASN A 92 -9.94 -18.32 14.62
C ASN A 92 -11.05 -18.72 13.64
N ALA A 93 -12.00 -17.83 13.36
CA ALA A 93 -13.09 -18.10 12.43
C ALA A 93 -12.57 -18.40 11.01
N VAL A 94 -11.58 -17.62 10.55
CA VAL A 94 -10.94 -17.87 9.25
C VAL A 94 -10.14 -19.16 9.27
N ALA A 95 -9.38 -19.46 10.32
CA ALA A 95 -8.61 -20.70 10.42
C ALA A 95 -9.50 -21.96 10.41
N GLU A 96 -10.66 -21.88 11.06
CA GLU A 96 -11.66 -22.94 11.09
C GLU A 96 -12.32 -23.12 9.72
N LEU A 97 -12.79 -22.03 9.11
CA LEU A 97 -13.37 -22.05 7.76
C LEU A 97 -12.40 -22.62 6.71
N LEU A 98 -11.12 -22.28 6.83
CA LEU A 98 -10.08 -22.72 5.89
C LEU A 98 -9.48 -24.09 6.25
N GLY A 99 -9.94 -24.75 7.32
CA GLY A 99 -9.46 -26.08 7.72
C GLY A 99 -7.98 -26.13 8.14
N ILE A 100 -7.41 -25.00 8.57
CA ILE A 100 -5.96 -24.88 8.84
C ILE A 100 -5.55 -25.74 10.06
N ALA A 101 -6.47 -25.93 11.01
CA ALA A 101 -6.25 -26.76 12.18
C ALA A 101 -6.09 -28.25 11.84
N THR A 102 -6.69 -28.72 10.75
CA THR A 102 -6.69 -30.14 10.33
C THR A 102 -5.68 -30.46 9.23
N LEU A 103 -4.94 -29.46 8.72
CA LEU A 103 -3.88 -29.69 7.74
C LEU A 103 -2.85 -30.71 8.24
N ASN A 104 -2.51 -31.64 7.36
CA ASN A 104 -1.38 -32.55 7.55
C ASN A 104 -0.05 -31.76 7.55
N ARG A 105 1.04 -32.43 7.90
CA ARG A 105 2.35 -31.78 8.05
C ARG A 105 2.86 -31.19 6.72
N ASP A 106 2.63 -31.88 5.61
CA ASP A 106 3.18 -31.52 4.30
C ASP A 106 2.43 -30.32 3.70
N ASP A 107 1.10 -30.32 3.75
CA ASP A 107 0.24 -29.21 3.33
C ASP A 107 0.53 -27.96 4.19
N ALA A 108 0.69 -28.14 5.50
CA ALA A 108 1.07 -27.04 6.38
C ALA A 108 2.46 -26.48 6.05
N ALA A 109 3.42 -27.32 5.64
CA ALA A 109 4.75 -26.88 5.23
C ALA A 109 4.72 -26.12 3.90
N GLN A 110 3.97 -26.60 2.91
CA GLN A 110 3.78 -25.92 1.63
C GLN A 110 3.12 -24.55 1.81
N LEU A 111 2.08 -24.47 2.65
CA LEU A 111 1.41 -23.22 2.97
C LEU A 111 2.36 -22.22 3.67
N ARG A 112 3.22 -22.69 4.58
CA ARG A 112 4.28 -21.86 5.19
C ARG A 112 5.31 -21.36 4.17
N ALA A 113 5.67 -22.18 3.18
CA ALA A 113 6.60 -21.77 2.14
C ALA A 113 5.98 -20.67 1.25
N LYS A 114 4.72 -20.86 0.82
CA LYS A 114 3.96 -19.84 0.09
C LYS A 114 3.79 -18.56 0.91
N ALA A 115 3.57 -18.67 2.23
CA ALA A 115 3.46 -17.54 3.15
C ALA A 115 4.70 -16.66 3.12
N ARG A 116 5.87 -17.29 3.25
CA ARG A 116 7.16 -16.60 3.22
C ARG A 116 7.39 -15.90 1.87
N GLN A 117 7.04 -16.55 0.77
CA GLN A 117 7.18 -15.97 -0.57
C GLN A 117 6.27 -14.76 -0.78
N GLN A 118 4.98 -14.86 -0.43
CA GLN A 118 4.03 -13.75 -0.54
C GLN A 118 4.42 -12.58 0.36
N GLN A 119 4.84 -12.85 1.59
CA GLN A 119 5.27 -11.80 2.52
C GLN A 119 6.55 -11.11 2.03
N ALA A 120 7.51 -11.86 1.49
CA ALA A 120 8.69 -11.29 0.86
C ALA A 120 8.33 -10.42 -0.36
N ALA A 121 7.40 -10.86 -1.20
CA ALA A 121 6.92 -10.09 -2.35
C ALA A 121 6.22 -8.79 -1.92
N HIS A 122 5.35 -8.84 -0.92
CA HIS A 122 4.67 -7.65 -0.39
C HIS A 122 5.66 -6.65 0.23
N VAL A 123 6.63 -7.14 1.01
CA VAL A 123 7.70 -6.29 1.57
C VAL A 123 8.55 -5.67 0.46
N ALA A 124 8.87 -6.43 -0.59
CA ALA A 124 9.60 -5.91 -1.75
C ALA A 124 8.82 -4.81 -2.49
N GLN A 125 7.52 -5.00 -2.72
CA GLN A 125 6.66 -4.00 -3.33
C GLN A 125 6.54 -2.73 -2.47
N ALA A 126 6.34 -2.88 -1.16
CA ALA A 126 6.30 -1.76 -0.22
C ALA A 126 7.61 -0.97 -0.25
N LYS A 127 8.76 -1.66 -0.24
CA LYS A 127 10.08 -1.04 -0.36
C LYS A 127 10.26 -0.32 -1.69
N ALA A 128 9.81 -0.91 -2.80
CA ALA A 128 9.85 -0.29 -4.12
C ALA A 128 9.02 1.00 -4.18
N LYS A 129 7.80 0.99 -3.61
CA LYS A 129 6.95 2.17 -3.51
C LYS A 129 7.61 3.28 -2.69
N THR A 130 8.16 2.96 -1.52
CA THR A 130 8.87 3.93 -0.67
C THR A 130 10.08 4.50 -1.39
N ASN A 131 10.85 3.67 -2.11
CA ASN A 131 11.97 4.14 -2.92
C ASN A 131 11.52 5.11 -4.01
N ARG A 132 10.39 4.86 -4.67
CA ARG A 132 9.83 5.77 -5.68
C ARG A 132 9.44 7.12 -5.08
N ILE A 133 8.72 7.12 -3.96
CA ILE A 133 8.35 8.35 -3.23
C ILE A 133 9.61 9.15 -2.85
N ARG A 134 10.64 8.47 -2.33
CA ARG A 134 11.92 9.11 -1.97
C ARG A 134 12.59 9.76 -3.18
N LYS A 135 12.55 9.12 -4.34
CA LYS A 135 13.11 9.68 -5.58
C LYS A 135 12.33 10.88 -6.08
N ASP A 136 10.99 10.82 -6.04
CA ASP A 136 10.13 11.94 -6.42
C ASP A 136 10.40 13.15 -5.50
N ALA A 137 10.52 12.92 -4.18
CA ALA A 137 10.89 13.97 -3.23
C ALA A 137 12.26 14.58 -3.54
N ALA A 138 13.27 13.76 -3.84
CA ALA A 138 14.61 14.25 -4.20
C ALA A 138 14.59 15.13 -5.47
N ILE A 139 13.76 14.81 -6.46
CA ILE A 139 13.59 15.65 -7.65
C ILE A 139 12.97 17.00 -7.28
N ILE A 140 11.94 17.00 -6.44
CA ILE A 140 11.26 18.23 -5.99
C ILE A 140 12.24 19.13 -5.22
N ASP A 141 13.04 18.55 -4.33
CA ASP A 141 14.04 19.30 -3.56
C ASP A 141 15.13 19.88 -4.48
N ALA A 142 15.63 19.11 -5.45
CA ALA A 142 16.62 19.59 -6.42
C ALA A 142 16.07 20.74 -7.30
N LEU A 143 14.80 20.69 -7.70
CA LEU A 143 14.14 21.78 -8.43
C LEU A 143 14.05 23.06 -7.58
N ARG A 144 13.71 22.93 -6.29
CA ARG A 144 13.63 24.06 -5.36
C ARG A 144 15.01 24.68 -5.12
N ASP A 145 16.03 23.86 -4.95
CA ASP A 145 17.40 24.33 -4.78
C ASP A 145 17.91 25.09 -6.02
N PHE A 146 17.55 24.61 -7.22
CA PHE A 146 17.86 25.31 -8.46
C PHE A 146 17.15 26.66 -8.57
N ASP A 147 15.86 26.74 -8.23
CA ASP A 147 15.08 27.98 -8.22
C ASP A 147 15.67 29.01 -7.24
N ASN A 148 15.98 28.58 -6.01
CA ASN A 148 16.66 29.41 -5.01
C ASN A 148 18.01 29.96 -5.51
N ALA A 149 18.77 29.16 -6.25
CA ALA A 149 20.04 29.56 -6.82
C ALA A 149 19.85 30.64 -7.91
N LEU A 150 18.85 30.48 -8.79
CA LEU A 150 18.48 31.48 -9.80
C LEU A 150 18.01 32.80 -9.16
N GLU A 151 17.18 32.76 -8.13
CA GLU A 151 16.74 33.96 -7.41
C GLU A 151 17.92 34.70 -6.76
N SER A 152 18.87 33.96 -6.17
CA SER A 152 20.09 34.52 -5.59
C SER A 152 20.90 35.27 -6.66
N ARG A 153 21.04 34.67 -7.84
CA ARG A 153 21.70 35.30 -8.98
C ARG A 153 20.97 36.54 -9.47
N GLN A 154 19.65 36.50 -9.63
CA GLN A 154 18.87 37.67 -10.05
C GLN A 154 19.05 38.85 -9.08
N ARG A 155 19.02 38.58 -7.76
CA ARG A 155 19.31 39.60 -6.75
C ARG A 155 20.69 40.24 -6.93
N LEU A 156 21.73 39.43 -7.18
CA LEU A 156 23.08 39.94 -7.45
C LEU A 156 23.16 40.75 -8.76
N GLN A 157 22.42 40.35 -9.79
CA GLN A 157 22.36 41.10 -11.05
C GLN A 157 21.71 42.47 -10.88
N HIS A 158 20.66 42.59 -10.07
CA HIS A 158 20.02 43.89 -9.80
C HIS A 158 20.94 44.87 -9.06
N THR A 159 21.94 44.37 -8.34
CA THR A 159 22.94 45.19 -7.62
C THR A 159 24.15 45.60 -8.46
N LEU A 160 24.33 45.06 -9.68
CA LEU A 160 25.50 45.29 -10.53
C LEU A 160 25.10 45.90 -11.88
N ARG A 161 25.85 46.91 -12.39
CA ARG A 161 25.68 47.40 -13.77
C ARG A 161 25.98 46.28 -14.78
N PRO A 162 25.33 46.25 -15.96
CA PRO A 162 25.31 45.07 -16.83
C PRO A 162 26.72 44.73 -17.35
N ARG A 163 27.31 43.69 -16.76
CA ARG A 163 28.39 42.89 -17.32
C ARG A 163 28.07 41.42 -17.04
N PHE A 164 28.48 40.56 -17.96
CA PHE A 164 28.31 39.11 -17.88
C PHE A 164 28.65 38.59 -16.47
N VAL A 165 27.70 37.89 -15.84
CA VAL A 165 27.87 37.25 -14.53
C VAL A 165 28.17 35.78 -14.75
N GLU A 166 29.36 35.32 -14.37
CA GLU A 166 29.75 33.92 -14.44
C GLU A 166 28.88 33.04 -13.52
N PRO A 167 28.48 31.82 -13.94
CA PRO A 167 27.70 30.91 -13.12
C PRO A 167 28.44 30.55 -11.82
N GLN A 168 27.74 30.57 -10.69
CA GLN A 168 28.33 30.23 -9.40
C GLN A 168 28.41 28.70 -9.19
N PRO A 169 29.38 28.20 -8.43
CA PRO A 169 29.56 26.75 -8.22
C PRO A 169 28.33 26.03 -7.64
N ASN A 170 27.54 26.70 -6.80
CA ASN A 170 26.29 26.15 -6.25
C ASN A 170 25.18 26.02 -7.32
N GLU A 171 25.10 26.95 -8.28
CA GLU A 171 24.16 26.87 -9.42
C GLU A 171 24.49 25.66 -10.29
N ILE A 172 25.79 25.47 -10.58
CA ILE A 172 26.28 24.32 -11.33
C ILE A 172 26.00 23.02 -10.58
N ALA A 173 26.26 22.97 -9.27
CA ALA A 173 26.01 21.80 -8.44
C ALA A 173 24.51 21.45 -8.36
N ALA A 174 23.62 22.44 -8.17
CA ALA A 174 22.18 22.24 -8.15
C ALA A 174 21.65 21.73 -9.51
N ALA A 175 22.13 22.31 -10.62
CA ALA A 175 21.77 21.84 -11.97
C ALA A 175 22.26 20.40 -12.22
N GLN A 176 23.48 20.06 -11.79
CA GLN A 176 24.02 18.71 -11.88
C GLN A 176 23.24 17.70 -11.04
N GLU A 177 22.80 18.08 -9.84
CA GLU A 177 21.94 17.25 -8.99
C GLU A 177 20.60 17.00 -9.66
N LEU A 178 19.95 18.05 -10.16
CA LEU A 178 18.68 17.95 -10.89
C LEU A 178 18.79 16.99 -12.09
N VAL A 179 19.83 17.15 -12.92
CA VAL A 179 20.10 16.25 -14.06
C VAL A 179 20.30 14.81 -13.58
N ARG A 180 21.07 14.59 -12.51
CA ARG A 180 21.31 13.25 -11.95
C ARG A 180 20.02 12.60 -11.45
N CYS A 181 19.19 13.34 -10.72
CA CYS A 181 17.91 12.87 -10.20
C CYS A 181 16.94 12.50 -11.33
N LEU A 182 16.85 13.34 -12.37
CA LEU A 182 16.03 13.06 -13.55
C LEU A 182 16.51 11.80 -14.28
N VAL A 183 17.80 11.71 -14.60
CA VAL A 183 18.37 10.53 -15.29
C VAL A 183 18.15 9.25 -14.47
N ALA A 184 18.36 9.29 -13.15
CA ALA A 184 18.13 8.15 -12.27
C ALA A 184 16.65 7.74 -12.12
N SER A 185 15.72 8.66 -12.40
CA SER A 185 14.28 8.39 -12.47
C SER A 185 13.92 7.68 -13.77
N TYR A 186 14.38 8.20 -14.92
CA TYR A 186 14.10 7.63 -16.24
C TYR A 186 14.79 6.29 -16.48
N ALA A 187 16.00 6.07 -15.98
CA ALA A 187 16.73 4.80 -16.10
C ALA A 187 16.01 3.62 -15.42
N GLN A 188 15.09 3.89 -14.47
CA GLN A 188 14.28 2.84 -13.83
C GLN A 188 12.92 2.60 -14.48
N GLY A 189 12.50 3.44 -15.43
CA GLY A 189 11.27 3.28 -16.20
C GLY A 189 11.41 2.41 -17.45
N GLY A 190 12.63 2.08 -17.88
CA GLY A 190 12.90 1.35 -19.13
C GLY A 190 12.81 -0.17 -19.09
N ALA A 191 12.53 -0.79 -17.92
CA ALA A 191 12.54 -2.25 -17.76
C ALA A 191 11.14 -2.90 -17.76
N THR A 192 10.08 -2.16 -18.04
CA THR A 192 8.71 -2.70 -18.12
C THR A 192 8.03 -2.15 -19.37
N HIS A 193 8.21 -2.85 -20.49
CA HIS A 193 7.27 -3.06 -21.60
C HIS A 193 8.04 -3.42 -22.88
N VAL A 194 8.35 -4.71 -23.06
CA VAL A 194 8.23 -5.47 -24.32
C VAL A 194 7.79 -6.87 -23.93
#